data_AF-A0A6G8Q3U2-F1
#
_entry.id   AF-A0A6G8Q3U2-F1
#
_cell.length_a   1.000
_cell.length_b   1.000
_cell.length_c   1.000
_cell.angle_alpha   90.00
_cell.angle_beta   90.00
_cell.angle_gamma   90.00
#
_symmetry.space_group_name_H-M   'P 1'
#
loop_
_entity.id
_entity.type
_entity.pdbx_description
1 polymer ?
#
loop_
_entity_poly.entity_id
_entity_poly.type
_entity_poly.pdbx_seq_one_letter_code
_entity_poly.pdbx_strand_id
1 'polypeptide(L)'
;MQQQARGTVDAEWRTWDYERWNERLVAYCFRGDGSFLDKPVERIPATPEELLEVVGDRSAAPEDVAGTFVETVLSQMPPGISFEGFCGDYRGWTPFHDRPPRFFAALWFTCLVAYGFPPGDDGFHARMERLFGRYQHLRHLPMFWEDLASWIARRASSSDGYRELVLPPYDSYRKIIGPSWFLAFPHRRDRHTLRLLLVQRDLVGEEPPIAPVVAALEENEASFGESFRRDLEEFVDNFVEVGADVRESAFWRAIRQEALPPREESPGTPEEAMNVGLMAFTDDGELFPYVACSDRVRPPAGFSVRDLEDEIGGFSRFLVADRPGEAEESGMDGAAIAALEGRLRVPKVSMHAGRGVLVFRELITNEYRLVGAPKRTKPT
;
A
#
# COMPACT_ATOMS: atom_id res chain seq x y z
N MET A 1 35.05 -3.52 -2.04
CA MET A 1 34.86 -3.22 -0.60
C MET A 1 35.04 -1.73 -0.38
N GLN A 2 33.94 -0.97 -0.39
CA GLN A 2 33.81 0.32 0.27
C GLN A 2 32.31 0.46 0.59
N GLN A 3 31.92 -0.04 1.77
CA GLN A 3 30.67 0.31 2.41
C GLN A 3 30.82 1.76 2.88
N GLN A 4 30.18 2.71 2.20
CA GLN A 4 29.97 4.03 2.78
C GLN A 4 28.91 3.92 3.86
N ALA A 5 29.25 4.46 5.03
CA ALA A 5 28.42 4.52 6.21
C ALA A 5 27.07 5.18 5.91
N ARG A 6 25.99 4.41 6.05
CA ARG A 6 24.62 4.93 6.21
C ARG A 6 24.59 5.72 7.52
N GLY A 7 24.74 7.04 7.41
CA GLY A 7 24.60 7.97 8.52
C GLY A 7 23.21 7.85 9.15
N THR A 8 23.13 8.08 10.45
CA THR A 8 21.90 8.28 11.23
C THR A 8 20.93 9.16 10.45
N VAL A 9 19.83 8.57 9.98
CA VAL A 9 18.76 9.28 9.30
C VAL A 9 17.92 9.96 10.36
N ASP A 10 18.11 11.27 10.49
CA ASP A 10 17.38 12.11 11.42
C ASP A 10 15.97 12.39 10.85
N ALA A 11 14.98 12.57 11.72
CA ALA A 11 13.56 12.75 11.41
C ALA A 11 13.22 14.07 10.66
N GLU A 12 14.19 14.67 9.97
CA GLU A 12 14.14 15.97 9.29
C GLU A 12 13.04 16.07 8.22
N TRP A 13 12.64 14.94 7.63
CA TRP A 13 11.66 14.92 6.53
C TRP A 13 10.31 15.52 6.93
N ARG A 14 9.96 15.49 8.22
CA ARG A 14 8.75 16.14 8.77
C ARG A 14 8.73 17.66 8.59
N THR A 15 9.89 18.26 8.34
CA THR A 15 10.07 19.71 8.17
C THR A 15 10.45 20.11 6.75
N TRP A 16 10.52 19.15 5.82
CA TRP A 16 10.86 19.45 4.43
C TRP A 16 9.78 20.32 3.79
N ASP A 17 10.22 21.40 3.16
CA ASP A 17 9.36 22.19 2.31
C ASP A 17 9.13 21.50 0.96
N TYR A 18 8.26 22.10 0.16
CA TYR A 18 7.91 21.58 -1.15
C TYR A 18 9.10 21.49 -2.12
N GLU A 19 10.04 22.44 -2.07
CA GLU A 19 11.22 22.44 -2.95
C GLU A 19 12.12 21.24 -2.63
N ARG A 20 12.32 20.96 -1.34
CA ARG A 20 13.08 19.81 -0.88
C ARG A 20 12.45 18.48 -1.29
N TRP A 21 11.13 18.33 -1.14
CA TRP A 21 10.40 17.16 -1.64
C TRP A 21 10.59 17.00 -3.15
N ASN A 22 10.45 18.09 -3.91
CA ASN A 22 10.60 18.10 -5.35
C ASN A 22 12.00 17.64 -5.79
N GLU A 23 13.06 18.20 -5.18
CA GLU A 23 14.45 17.80 -5.46
C GLU A 23 14.69 16.31 -5.18
N ARG A 24 14.23 15.83 -4.02
CA ARG A 24 14.43 14.45 -3.57
C ARG A 24 13.70 13.45 -4.46
N LEU A 25 12.46 13.76 -4.83
CA LEU A 25 11.68 12.93 -5.76
C LEU A 25 12.31 12.89 -7.15
N VAL A 26 12.78 14.03 -7.70
CA VAL A 26 13.47 14.03 -8.99
C VAL A 26 14.72 13.15 -8.94
N ALA A 27 15.52 13.30 -7.88
CA ALA A 27 16.72 12.50 -7.70
C ALA A 27 16.40 11.01 -7.60
N TYR A 28 15.39 10.65 -6.81
CA TYR A 28 14.94 9.27 -6.61
C TYR A 28 14.44 8.63 -7.90
N CYS A 29 13.59 9.32 -8.65
CA CYS A 29 12.97 8.74 -9.84
C CYS A 29 13.90 8.66 -11.05
N PHE A 30 14.81 9.62 -11.21
CA PHE A 30 15.51 9.80 -12.49
C PHE A 30 17.03 9.72 -12.43
N ARG A 31 17.68 9.81 -11.26
CA ARG A 31 19.12 9.56 -11.23
C ARG A 31 19.37 8.06 -11.32
N GLY A 32 20.18 7.65 -12.29
CA GLY A 32 20.62 6.28 -12.39
C GLY A 32 21.86 6.04 -11.55
N ASP A 33 21.94 4.85 -10.96
CA ASP A 33 23.19 4.22 -10.55
C ASP A 33 23.63 3.24 -11.64
N GLY A 34 24.92 2.85 -11.61
CA GLY A 34 25.64 2.27 -12.74
C GLY A 34 24.94 1.15 -13.53
N SER A 35 24.13 0.31 -12.87
CA SER A 35 23.41 -0.81 -13.50
C SER A 35 22.12 -0.42 -14.24
N PHE A 36 21.56 0.77 -13.98
CA PHE A 36 20.27 1.20 -14.53
C PHE A 36 20.35 2.48 -15.36
N LEU A 37 21.54 3.08 -15.51
CA LEU A 37 21.73 4.31 -16.29
C LEU A 37 21.23 4.20 -17.74
N ASP A 38 21.41 3.03 -18.37
CA ASP A 38 20.99 2.79 -19.75
C ASP A 38 19.52 2.39 -19.89
N LYS A 39 18.80 2.18 -18.78
CA LYS A 39 17.38 1.79 -18.81
C LYS A 39 16.48 3.03 -18.66
N PRO A 40 15.56 3.30 -19.59
CA PRO A 40 14.62 4.40 -19.41
C PRO A 40 13.70 4.18 -18.20
N VAL A 41 13.13 5.26 -17.70
CA VAL A 41 12.05 5.30 -16.73
C VAL A 41 10.75 5.31 -17.50
N GLU A 42 10.08 4.17 -17.55
CA GLU A 42 8.75 4.01 -18.18
C GLU A 42 7.62 4.05 -17.15
N ARG A 43 7.98 3.99 -15.87
CA ARG A 43 7.07 3.85 -14.73
C ARG A 43 7.64 4.59 -13.52
N ILE A 44 6.76 5.20 -12.75
CA ILE A 44 7.09 5.92 -11.52
C ILE A 44 6.49 5.14 -10.37
N PRO A 45 7.32 4.58 -9.47
CA PRO A 45 6.83 3.88 -8.29
C PRO A 45 6.31 4.96 -7.33
N ALA A 46 4.97 5.07 -7.28
CA ALA A 46 4.27 6.20 -6.67
C ALA A 46 3.42 5.73 -5.49
N THR A 47 4.07 5.10 -4.51
CA THR A 47 3.42 4.54 -3.33
C THR A 47 3.95 5.17 -2.04
N PRO A 48 3.23 5.07 -0.91
CA PRO A 48 3.71 5.50 0.40
C PRO A 48 5.08 4.89 0.77
N GLU A 49 5.30 3.62 0.42
CA GLU A 49 6.53 2.87 0.67
C GLU A 49 7.71 3.44 -0.11
N GLU A 50 7.46 3.99 -1.28
CA GLU A 50 8.49 4.66 -2.08
C GLU A 50 8.85 6.01 -1.47
N LEU A 51 7.91 6.71 -0.82
CA LEU A 51 8.24 7.91 -0.06
C LEU A 51 9.13 7.59 1.14
N LEU A 52 9.00 6.42 1.77
CA LEU A 52 9.95 5.98 2.82
C LEU A 52 11.38 5.85 2.28
N GLU A 53 11.55 5.28 1.08
CA GLU A 53 12.87 5.19 0.45
C GLU A 53 13.41 6.57 0.06
N VAL A 54 12.53 7.50 -0.37
CA VAL A 54 12.91 8.90 -0.67
C VAL A 54 13.44 9.63 0.57
N VAL A 55 12.83 9.42 1.74
CA VAL A 55 13.27 10.06 2.99
C VAL A 55 14.40 9.29 3.69
N GLY A 56 14.53 7.99 3.43
CA GLY A 56 15.53 7.10 4.02
C GLY A 56 15.24 6.67 5.46
N ASP A 57 14.13 7.12 6.06
CA ASP A 57 13.72 6.82 7.43
C ASP A 57 12.90 5.52 7.46
N ARG A 58 13.61 4.40 7.62
CA ARG A 58 13.00 3.05 7.69
C ARG A 58 12.18 2.80 8.96
N SER A 59 12.23 3.71 9.93
CA SER A 59 11.48 3.60 11.19
C SER A 59 10.09 4.24 11.10
N ALA A 60 9.90 5.18 10.18
CA ALA A 60 8.62 5.86 9.96
C ALA A 60 7.54 4.92 9.37
N ALA A 61 6.28 5.24 9.66
CA ALA A 61 5.15 4.61 8.98
C ALA A 61 5.01 5.19 7.55
N PRO A 62 4.81 4.36 6.51
CA PRO A 62 4.61 4.85 5.14
C PRO A 62 3.49 5.89 5.04
N GLU A 63 2.41 5.67 5.78
CA GLU A 63 1.22 6.52 5.81
C GLU A 63 1.52 7.92 6.37
N ASP A 64 2.37 8.03 7.40
CA ASP A 64 2.78 9.32 7.98
C ASP A 64 3.60 10.15 6.99
N VAL A 65 4.52 9.47 6.28
CA VAL A 65 5.35 10.11 5.25
C VAL A 65 4.48 10.57 4.08
N ALA A 66 3.56 9.72 3.63
CA ALA A 66 2.60 10.08 2.59
C ALA A 66 1.69 11.24 3.01
N GLY A 67 1.17 11.23 4.24
CA GLY A 67 0.36 12.30 4.81
C GLY A 67 1.11 13.63 4.82
N THR A 68 2.33 13.65 5.34
CA THR A 68 3.17 14.85 5.40
C THR A 68 3.52 15.37 4.01
N PHE A 69 3.87 14.49 3.07
CA PHE A 69 4.12 14.87 1.68
C PHE A 69 2.88 15.52 1.05
N VAL A 70 1.70 14.90 1.22
CA VAL A 70 0.44 15.40 0.68
C VAL A 70 0.08 16.75 1.30
N GLU A 71 0.17 16.89 2.62
CA GLU A 71 -0.03 18.17 3.31
C GLU A 71 0.92 19.26 2.80
N THR A 72 2.17 18.92 2.52
CA THR A 72 3.16 19.85 1.96
C THR A 72 2.77 20.28 0.53
N VAL A 73 2.34 19.34 -0.32
CA VAL A 73 1.86 19.64 -1.67
C VAL A 73 0.62 20.54 -1.63
N LEU A 74 -0.33 20.23 -0.75
CA LEU A 74 -1.58 20.99 -0.61
C LEU A 74 -1.34 22.40 -0.05
N SER A 75 -0.50 22.54 0.97
CA SER A 75 -0.19 23.82 1.60
C SER A 75 0.62 24.76 0.70
N GLN A 76 1.41 24.21 -0.23
CA GLN A 76 2.16 25.01 -1.21
C GLN A 76 1.26 25.68 -2.25
N MET A 77 0.02 25.18 -2.46
CA MET A 77 -0.89 25.75 -3.45
C MET A 77 -1.66 26.96 -2.86
N PRO A 78 -1.49 28.18 -3.42
CA PRO A 78 -2.16 29.35 -2.87
C PRO A 78 -3.70 29.24 -2.94
N PRO A 79 -4.43 29.87 -2.01
CA PRO A 79 -5.89 29.92 -2.06
C PRO A 79 -6.39 30.42 -3.41
N GLY A 80 -7.38 29.73 -3.99
CA GLY A 80 -7.95 30.10 -5.29
C GLY A 80 -7.16 29.62 -6.52
N ILE A 81 -5.93 29.13 -6.37
CA ILE A 81 -5.14 28.57 -7.48
C ILE A 81 -5.50 27.10 -7.66
N SER A 82 -5.72 26.65 -8.90
CA SER A 82 -5.92 25.24 -9.24
C SER A 82 -4.60 24.50 -9.36
N PHE A 83 -4.63 23.16 -9.30
CA PHE A 83 -3.47 22.31 -9.58
C PHE A 83 -2.75 22.72 -10.87
N GLU A 84 -3.51 22.90 -11.95
CA GLU A 84 -2.99 23.39 -13.23
C GLU A 84 -2.38 24.78 -13.13
N GLY A 85 -3.02 25.72 -12.43
CA GLY A 85 -2.47 27.07 -12.25
C GLY A 85 -1.15 27.06 -11.47
N PHE A 86 -1.02 26.15 -10.49
CA PHE A 86 0.20 25.98 -9.72
C PHE A 86 1.36 25.40 -10.57
N CYS A 87 1.08 24.35 -11.36
CA CYS A 87 2.07 23.74 -12.25
C CYS A 87 2.42 24.68 -13.42
N GLY A 88 1.43 25.43 -13.91
CA GLY A 88 1.56 26.42 -14.99
C GLY A 88 2.28 27.71 -14.60
N ASP A 89 2.64 27.90 -13.33
CA ASP A 89 3.52 29.00 -12.91
C ASP A 89 4.99 28.56 -13.05
N TYR A 90 5.50 28.64 -14.28
CA TYR A 90 6.87 28.22 -14.61
C TYR A 90 7.94 29.11 -13.95
N ARG A 91 7.61 30.34 -13.52
CA ARG A 91 8.57 31.32 -12.98
C ARG A 91 9.85 31.48 -13.81
N GLY A 92 9.71 31.49 -15.14
CA GLY A 92 10.84 31.58 -16.07
C GLY A 92 11.60 30.26 -16.28
N TRP A 93 11.17 29.16 -15.66
CA TRP A 93 11.66 27.82 -15.97
C TRP A 93 11.30 27.44 -17.40
N THR A 94 12.19 26.72 -18.05
CA THR A 94 11.98 26.08 -19.35
C THR A 94 12.65 24.70 -19.31
N PRO A 95 12.34 23.80 -20.25
CA PRO A 95 13.06 22.52 -20.37
C PRO A 95 14.58 22.65 -20.56
N PHE A 96 15.09 23.85 -20.84
CA PHE A 96 16.51 24.15 -21.00
C PHE A 96 17.21 24.56 -19.69
N HIS A 97 16.47 24.68 -18.59
CA HIS A 97 17.01 25.20 -17.33
C HIS A 97 17.83 24.14 -16.56
N ASP A 98 18.93 24.57 -15.93
CA ASP A 98 19.82 23.72 -15.12
C ASP A 98 19.21 23.21 -13.80
N ARG A 99 17.97 23.55 -13.49
CA ARG A 99 17.30 23.12 -12.25
C ARG A 99 16.09 22.27 -12.59
N PRO A 100 15.70 21.32 -11.72
CA PRO A 100 14.48 20.56 -11.90
C PRO A 100 13.26 21.45 -12.03
N PRO A 101 12.23 21.02 -12.78
CA PRO A 101 10.96 21.73 -12.77
C PRO A 101 10.41 21.73 -11.35
N ARG A 102 9.95 22.88 -10.88
CA ARG A 102 9.33 23.01 -9.56
C ARG A 102 8.08 22.14 -9.42
N PHE A 103 7.42 21.77 -10.51
CA PHE A 103 6.13 21.11 -10.46
C PHE A 103 6.21 19.58 -10.38
N PHE A 104 7.41 18.98 -10.32
CA PHE A 104 7.53 17.51 -10.33
C PHE A 104 6.90 16.84 -9.10
N ALA A 105 7.05 17.38 -7.90
CA ALA A 105 6.37 16.84 -6.71
C ALA A 105 4.84 16.83 -6.89
N ALA A 106 4.28 17.83 -7.58
CA ALA A 106 2.84 17.84 -7.89
C ALA A 106 2.49 16.76 -8.94
N LEU A 107 3.33 16.54 -9.95
CA LEU A 107 3.16 15.46 -10.92
C LEU A 107 3.24 14.08 -10.26
N TRP A 108 4.25 13.84 -9.42
CA TRP A 108 4.40 12.62 -8.64
C TRP A 108 3.18 12.38 -7.74
N PHE A 109 2.67 13.43 -7.09
CA PHE A 109 1.40 13.37 -6.34
C PHE A 109 0.23 12.88 -7.21
N THR A 110 0.13 13.28 -8.50
CA THR A 110 -0.91 12.71 -9.38
C THR A 110 -0.69 11.22 -9.68
N CYS A 111 0.56 10.73 -9.72
CA CYS A 111 0.82 9.29 -9.80
C CYS A 111 0.38 8.57 -8.50
N LEU A 112 0.63 9.16 -7.34
CA LEU A 112 0.19 8.63 -6.04
C LEU A 112 -1.35 8.53 -5.96
N VAL A 113 -2.05 9.55 -6.47
CA VAL A 113 -3.52 9.53 -6.55
C VAL A 113 -4.01 8.49 -7.57
N ALA A 114 -3.33 8.33 -8.70
CA ALA A 114 -3.65 7.32 -9.71
C ALA A 114 -3.42 5.89 -9.21
N TYR A 115 -2.39 5.67 -8.38
CA TYR A 115 -2.13 4.43 -7.67
C TYR A 115 -3.28 4.06 -6.71
N GLY A 116 -3.98 5.07 -6.16
CA GLY A 116 -5.17 4.91 -5.34
C GLY A 116 -5.04 5.44 -3.92
N PHE A 117 -4.16 6.42 -3.68
CA PHE A 117 -4.12 7.16 -2.42
C PHE A 117 -5.04 8.40 -2.46
N PRO A 118 -5.65 8.80 -1.33
CA PRO A 118 -5.84 8.02 -0.12
C PRO A 118 -6.73 6.81 -0.43
N PRO A 119 -6.72 5.73 0.36
CA PRO A 119 -7.53 4.53 0.10
C PRO A 119 -9.04 4.81 -0.04
N GLY A 120 -9.75 3.88 -0.68
CA GLY A 120 -11.19 3.96 -0.99
C GLY A 120 -11.51 3.42 -2.39
N ASP A 121 -12.80 3.42 -2.77
CA ASP A 121 -13.26 2.91 -4.08
C ASP A 121 -13.32 3.98 -5.18
N ASP A 122 -13.15 5.24 -4.79
CA ASP A 122 -13.27 6.42 -5.64
C ASP A 122 -12.37 6.37 -6.90
N GLY A 123 -12.87 7.00 -7.97
CA GLY A 123 -12.06 7.31 -9.14
C GLY A 123 -11.05 8.43 -8.87
N PHE A 124 -10.08 8.59 -9.77
CA PHE A 124 -9.02 9.60 -9.68
C PHE A 124 -9.54 11.01 -9.36
N HIS A 125 -10.55 11.49 -10.10
CA HIS A 125 -11.09 12.83 -9.91
C HIS A 125 -11.76 13.04 -8.55
N ALA A 126 -12.48 12.03 -8.05
CA ALA A 126 -13.10 12.07 -6.74
C ALA A 126 -12.06 12.09 -5.61
N ARG A 127 -10.93 11.37 -5.76
CA ARG A 127 -9.81 11.46 -4.80
C ARG A 127 -9.15 12.83 -4.82
N MET A 128 -8.87 13.39 -6.01
CA MET A 128 -8.34 14.75 -6.13
C MET A 128 -9.28 15.76 -5.46
N GLU A 129 -10.58 15.69 -5.74
CA GLU A 129 -11.56 16.60 -5.14
C GLU A 129 -11.63 16.46 -3.62
N ARG A 130 -11.62 15.23 -3.09
CA ARG A 130 -11.58 14.97 -1.65
C ARG A 130 -10.32 15.54 -0.99
N LEU A 131 -9.14 15.36 -1.59
CA LEU A 131 -7.87 15.88 -1.07
C LEU A 131 -7.82 17.41 -1.06
N PHE A 132 -8.32 18.05 -2.12
CA PHE A 132 -8.30 19.51 -2.24
C PHE A 132 -9.52 20.21 -1.61
N GLY A 133 -10.55 19.46 -1.22
CA GLY A 133 -11.86 19.98 -0.83
C GLY A 133 -12.62 20.68 -1.97
N ARG A 134 -12.18 20.51 -3.23
CA ARG A 134 -12.76 21.14 -4.42
C ARG A 134 -12.25 20.50 -5.70
N TYR A 135 -13.06 20.57 -6.76
CA TYR A 135 -12.68 20.14 -8.10
C TYR A 135 -11.38 20.82 -8.59
N GLN A 136 -10.52 20.03 -9.26
CA GLN A 136 -9.26 20.48 -9.82
C GLN A 136 -9.26 20.47 -11.34
N HIS A 137 -8.82 21.57 -11.94
CA HIS A 137 -8.53 21.63 -13.38
C HIS A 137 -7.20 20.93 -13.66
N LEU A 138 -7.21 20.04 -14.66
CA LEU A 138 -6.07 19.18 -15.01
C LEU A 138 -5.81 19.13 -16.52
N ARG A 139 -6.47 19.96 -17.34
CA ARG A 139 -6.45 19.83 -18.81
C ARG A 139 -5.04 19.87 -19.41
N HIS A 140 -4.11 20.56 -18.76
CA HIS A 140 -2.71 20.68 -19.20
C HIS A 140 -1.75 19.70 -18.50
N LEU A 141 -2.28 18.73 -17.74
CA LEU A 141 -1.46 17.70 -17.09
C LEU A 141 -0.55 16.95 -18.08
N PRO A 142 -1.00 16.56 -19.30
CA PRO A 142 -0.11 15.94 -20.27
C PRO A 142 1.07 16.84 -20.69
N MET A 143 0.81 18.14 -20.88
CA MET A 143 1.84 19.11 -21.25
C MET A 143 2.94 19.21 -20.18
N PHE A 144 2.59 19.19 -18.89
CA PHE A 144 3.59 19.21 -17.81
C PHE A 144 4.45 17.94 -17.80
N TRP A 145 3.89 16.79 -18.15
CA TRP A 145 4.66 15.56 -18.32
C TRP A 145 5.58 15.60 -19.55
N GLU A 146 5.12 16.17 -20.66
CA GLU A 146 5.92 16.39 -21.87
C GLU A 146 7.10 17.34 -21.61
N ASP A 147 6.88 18.42 -20.85
CA ASP A 147 7.94 19.36 -20.46
C ASP A 147 8.96 18.72 -19.52
N LEU A 148 8.50 17.91 -18.57
CA LEU A 148 9.39 17.11 -17.72
C LEU A 148 10.22 16.13 -18.55
N ALA A 149 9.58 15.37 -19.45
CA ALA A 149 10.28 14.41 -20.31
C ALA A 149 11.34 15.11 -21.19
N SER A 150 10.99 16.28 -21.74
CA SER A 150 11.92 17.11 -22.51
C SER A 150 13.11 17.58 -21.69
N TRP A 151 12.89 18.00 -20.45
CA TRP A 151 13.95 18.39 -19.52
C TRP A 151 14.86 17.21 -19.16
N ILE A 152 14.28 16.03 -18.88
CA ILE A 152 15.03 14.82 -18.53
C ILE A 152 15.86 14.31 -19.72
N ALA A 153 15.31 14.26 -20.93
CA ALA A 153 16.01 13.76 -22.11
C ALA A 153 17.31 14.53 -22.39
N ARG A 154 17.32 15.84 -22.15
CA ARG A 154 18.53 16.68 -22.27
C ARG A 154 19.60 16.33 -21.24
N ARG A 155 19.18 15.89 -20.05
CA ARG A 155 20.09 15.45 -19.00
C ARG A 155 20.55 14.02 -19.16
N ALA A 156 19.71 13.14 -19.70
CA ALA A 156 20.11 11.78 -20.02
C ALA A 156 21.15 11.74 -21.15
N SER A 157 21.04 12.68 -22.11
CA SER A 157 22.04 12.88 -23.17
C SER A 157 23.29 13.63 -22.72
N SER A 158 23.23 14.29 -21.56
CA SER A 158 24.39 14.88 -20.90
C SER A 158 24.95 13.86 -19.91
N SER A 159 26.23 13.87 -19.58
CA SER A 159 26.81 12.95 -18.58
C SER A 159 26.37 13.28 -17.12
N ASP A 160 25.14 13.75 -16.94
CA ASP A 160 24.53 14.19 -15.67
C ASP A 160 24.01 13.01 -14.83
N GLY A 161 24.04 11.78 -15.37
CA GLY A 161 23.60 10.56 -14.68
C GLY A 161 22.08 10.43 -14.55
N TYR A 162 21.32 11.06 -15.45
CA TYR A 162 19.87 10.94 -15.51
C TYR A 162 19.44 9.82 -16.47
N ARG A 163 18.39 9.09 -16.11
CA ARG A 163 17.70 8.12 -16.95
C ARG A 163 16.58 8.83 -17.72
N GLU A 164 16.42 8.52 -19.00
CA GLU A 164 15.37 9.10 -19.84
C GLU A 164 13.96 8.74 -19.32
N LEU A 165 13.03 9.69 -19.29
CA LEU A 165 11.61 9.40 -19.04
C LEU A 165 10.90 9.14 -20.37
N VAL A 166 10.37 7.93 -20.53
CA VAL A 166 9.56 7.56 -21.70
C VAL A 166 8.09 7.66 -21.32
N LEU A 167 7.37 8.54 -22.00
CA LEU A 167 5.94 8.73 -21.75
C LEU A 167 5.12 7.60 -22.38
N PRO A 168 4.02 7.18 -21.73
CA PRO A 168 3.12 6.18 -22.28
C PRO A 168 2.48 6.67 -23.58
N PRO A 169 2.07 5.75 -24.47
CA PRO A 169 1.37 6.13 -25.69
C PRO A 169 0.06 6.86 -25.37
N TYR A 170 -0.36 7.73 -26.29
CA TYR A 170 -1.61 8.47 -26.14
C TYR A 170 -2.82 7.52 -26.03
N ASP A 171 -3.64 7.71 -24.99
CA ASP A 171 -4.91 7.01 -24.79
C ASP A 171 -6.09 7.91 -25.13
N SER A 172 -6.87 7.52 -26.14
CA SER A 172 -8.08 8.24 -26.55
C SER A 172 -9.15 8.32 -25.47
N TYR A 173 -9.16 7.39 -24.50
CA TYR A 173 -10.11 7.34 -23.40
C TYR A 173 -9.65 8.16 -22.19
N ARG A 174 -8.34 8.22 -21.92
CA ARG A 174 -7.75 8.94 -20.77
C ARG A 174 -6.82 10.06 -21.22
N LYS A 175 -7.36 11.00 -22.00
CA LYS A 175 -6.58 12.09 -22.61
C LYS A 175 -5.87 13.00 -21.59
N ILE A 176 -6.50 13.22 -20.43
CA ILE A 176 -6.04 14.20 -19.45
C ILE A 176 -5.14 13.53 -18.39
N ILE A 177 -5.62 12.45 -17.78
CA ILE A 177 -4.93 11.77 -16.66
C ILE A 177 -4.08 10.58 -17.11
N GLY A 178 -4.07 10.27 -18.42
CA GLY A 178 -3.38 9.12 -18.99
C GLY A 178 -1.92 9.01 -18.56
N PRO A 179 -1.09 10.06 -18.70
CA PRO A 179 0.30 10.02 -18.26
C PRO A 179 0.45 9.59 -16.79
N SER A 180 -0.20 10.26 -15.84
CA SER A 180 -0.12 9.88 -14.43
C SER A 180 -0.63 8.47 -14.16
N TRP A 181 -1.69 8.07 -14.87
CA TRP A 181 -2.32 6.75 -14.75
C TRP A 181 -1.43 5.60 -15.26
N PHE A 182 -0.80 5.79 -16.41
CA PHE A 182 0.08 4.79 -17.05
C PHE A 182 1.55 4.92 -16.64
N LEU A 183 1.94 5.97 -15.91
CA LEU A 183 3.24 6.03 -15.25
C LEU A 183 3.18 5.43 -13.84
N ALA A 184 2.09 5.60 -13.11
CA ALA A 184 1.97 5.09 -11.74
C ALA A 184 2.13 3.57 -11.67
N PHE A 185 3.12 3.12 -10.92
CA PHE A 185 3.39 1.71 -10.64
C PHE A 185 3.10 1.33 -9.19
N PRO A 186 2.47 0.16 -8.95
CA PRO A 186 1.79 -0.70 -9.93
C PRO A 186 0.49 -0.08 -10.43
N HIS A 187 0.02 -0.50 -11.61
CA HIS A 187 -1.22 0.00 -12.18
C HIS A 187 -2.44 -0.51 -11.38
N ARG A 188 -3.51 0.29 -11.23
CA ARG A 188 -4.67 -0.05 -10.38
C ARG A 188 -5.26 -1.42 -10.67
N ARG A 189 -5.35 -1.81 -11.94
CA ARG A 189 -5.87 -3.14 -12.35
C ARG A 189 -4.96 -4.26 -11.85
N ASP A 190 -3.66 -4.17 -12.13
CA ASP A 190 -2.70 -5.20 -11.73
C ASP A 190 -2.56 -5.27 -10.21
N ARG A 191 -2.63 -4.13 -9.53
CA ARG A 191 -2.71 -4.04 -8.08
C ARG A 191 -3.92 -4.79 -7.51
N HIS A 192 -5.11 -4.59 -8.10
CA HIS A 192 -6.31 -5.33 -7.69
C HIS A 192 -6.17 -6.83 -7.92
N THR A 193 -5.67 -7.24 -9.09
CA THR A 193 -5.36 -8.65 -9.39
C THR A 193 -4.35 -9.22 -8.39
N LEU A 194 -3.27 -8.48 -8.10
CA LEU A 194 -2.23 -8.84 -7.15
C LEU A 194 -2.82 -9.05 -5.76
N ARG A 195 -3.60 -8.10 -5.25
CA ARG A 195 -4.25 -8.22 -3.93
C ARG A 195 -5.17 -9.43 -3.87
N LEU A 196 -6.01 -9.65 -4.89
CA LEU A 196 -6.88 -10.84 -4.94
C LEU A 196 -6.08 -12.14 -4.94
N LEU A 197 -5.01 -12.20 -5.73
CA LEU A 197 -4.12 -13.35 -5.80
C LEU A 197 -3.43 -13.62 -4.47
N LEU A 198 -2.87 -12.59 -3.83
CA LEU A 198 -2.23 -12.72 -2.52
C LEU A 198 -3.24 -13.21 -1.46
N VAL A 199 -4.47 -12.69 -1.47
CA VAL A 199 -5.55 -13.15 -0.58
C VAL A 199 -5.88 -14.61 -0.86
N GLN A 200 -6.07 -14.98 -2.14
CA GLN A 200 -6.40 -16.34 -2.55
C GLN A 200 -5.32 -17.35 -2.17
N ARG A 201 -4.05 -16.94 -2.20
CA ARG A 201 -2.88 -17.76 -1.89
C ARG A 201 -2.44 -17.67 -0.42
N ASP A 202 -3.16 -16.92 0.41
CA ASP A 202 -2.85 -16.73 1.83
C ASP A 202 -1.46 -16.15 2.08
N LEU A 203 -1.12 -15.16 1.25
CA LEU A 203 0.13 -14.40 1.30
C LEU A 203 -0.10 -12.99 1.87
N VAL A 204 -1.16 -12.80 2.67
CA VAL A 204 -1.55 -11.51 3.27
C VAL A 204 -1.59 -11.56 4.80
N GLY A 205 -1.22 -10.46 5.45
CA GLY A 205 -1.30 -10.28 6.91
C GLY A 205 0.06 -10.28 7.61
N GLU A 206 1.08 -10.90 7.03
CA GLU A 206 2.46 -10.90 7.52
C GLU A 206 3.42 -10.68 6.35
N GLU A 207 4.71 -10.51 6.65
CA GLU A 207 5.74 -10.36 5.62
C GLU A 207 5.69 -11.52 4.63
N PRO A 208 5.34 -11.26 3.35
CA PRO A 208 5.05 -12.34 2.43
C PRO A 208 6.34 -13.09 2.07
N PRO A 209 6.34 -14.43 2.06
CA PRO A 209 7.52 -15.19 1.70
C PRO A 209 7.82 -15.06 0.19
N ILE A 210 9.08 -14.79 -0.16
CA ILE A 210 9.51 -14.48 -1.55
C ILE A 210 9.14 -15.61 -2.52
N ALA A 211 9.61 -16.84 -2.28
CA ALA A 211 9.43 -17.93 -3.23
C ALA A 211 7.95 -18.29 -3.48
N PRO A 212 7.07 -18.40 -2.46
CA PRO A 212 5.64 -18.61 -2.70
C PRO A 212 4.95 -17.46 -3.44
N VAL A 213 5.35 -16.21 -3.21
CA VAL A 213 4.83 -15.07 -3.98
C VAL A 213 5.24 -15.18 -5.44
N VAL A 214 6.53 -15.37 -5.73
CA VAL A 214 7.04 -15.47 -7.09
C VAL A 214 6.33 -16.60 -7.84
N ALA A 215 6.25 -17.79 -7.24
CA ALA A 215 5.54 -18.92 -7.83
C ALA A 215 4.05 -18.60 -8.10
N ALA A 216 3.38 -17.92 -7.18
CA ALA A 216 1.98 -17.51 -7.38
C ALA A 216 1.84 -16.52 -8.55
N LEU A 217 2.76 -15.56 -8.69
CA LEU A 217 2.75 -14.58 -9.77
C LEU A 217 3.04 -15.22 -11.13
N GLU A 218 4.03 -16.12 -11.21
CA GLU A 218 4.37 -16.86 -12.42
C GLU A 218 3.22 -17.80 -12.85
N GLU A 219 2.61 -18.54 -11.92
CA GLU A 219 1.47 -19.41 -12.23
C GLU A 219 0.24 -18.64 -12.74
N ASN A 220 0.15 -17.34 -12.44
CA ASN A 220 -0.99 -16.49 -12.79
C ASN A 220 -0.59 -15.33 -13.71
N GLU A 221 0.55 -15.43 -14.38
CA GLU A 221 1.18 -14.35 -15.15
C GLU A 221 0.19 -13.76 -16.18
N ALA A 222 -0.57 -14.63 -16.86
CA ALA A 222 -1.55 -14.25 -17.88
C ALA A 222 -2.72 -13.37 -17.38
N SER A 223 -2.92 -13.26 -16.06
CA SER A 223 -3.95 -12.39 -15.47
C SER A 223 -3.49 -10.93 -15.33
N PHE A 224 -2.20 -10.66 -15.49
CA PHE A 224 -1.58 -9.35 -15.37
C PHE A 224 -1.33 -8.69 -16.73
N GLY A 225 -1.27 -7.36 -16.73
CA GLY A 225 -0.90 -6.57 -17.90
C GLY A 225 0.56 -6.81 -18.31
N GLU A 226 0.86 -6.65 -19.60
CA GLU A 226 2.20 -6.85 -20.18
C GLU A 226 3.32 -6.13 -19.42
N SER A 227 3.09 -4.87 -19.01
CA SER A 227 4.08 -4.12 -18.22
C SER A 227 4.39 -4.78 -16.89
N PHE A 228 3.38 -5.28 -16.17
CA PHE A 228 3.57 -5.94 -14.88
C PHE A 228 4.35 -7.26 -15.04
N ARG A 229 4.09 -7.99 -16.14
CA ARG A 229 4.80 -9.25 -16.44
C ARG A 229 6.28 -9.01 -16.72
N ARG A 230 6.61 -7.95 -17.46
CA ARG A 230 8.00 -7.51 -17.66
C ARG A 230 8.65 -7.05 -16.35
N ASP A 231 7.93 -6.31 -15.51
CA ASP A 231 8.46 -5.88 -14.21
C ASP A 231 8.70 -7.09 -13.26
N LEU A 232 7.88 -8.15 -13.37
CA LEU A 232 8.08 -9.42 -12.67
C LEU A 232 9.34 -10.15 -13.15
N GLU A 233 9.52 -10.28 -14.47
CA GLU A 233 10.71 -10.89 -15.09
C GLU A 233 11.98 -10.14 -14.64
N GLU A 234 12.00 -8.81 -14.74
CA GLU A 234 13.13 -8.00 -14.27
C GLU A 234 13.39 -8.17 -12.77
N PHE A 235 12.34 -8.31 -11.95
CA PHE A 235 12.49 -8.57 -10.52
C PHE A 235 13.13 -9.93 -10.24
N VAL A 236 12.68 -10.97 -10.93
CA VAL A 236 13.21 -12.33 -10.77
C VAL A 236 14.69 -12.37 -11.17
N ASP A 237 15.03 -11.87 -12.34
CA ASP A 237 16.40 -11.89 -12.87
C ASP A 237 17.37 -11.09 -12.00
N ASN A 238 16.99 -9.87 -11.60
CA ASN A 238 17.91 -8.94 -10.94
C ASN A 238 17.95 -9.07 -9.41
N PHE A 239 16.99 -9.77 -8.80
CA PHE A 239 16.94 -9.91 -7.34
C PHE A 239 16.85 -11.35 -6.87
N VAL A 240 15.99 -12.18 -7.47
CA VAL A 240 15.74 -13.54 -6.98
C VAL A 240 16.84 -14.49 -7.41
N GLU A 241 17.16 -14.55 -8.71
CA GLU A 241 18.14 -15.49 -9.25
C GLU A 241 19.57 -15.20 -8.77
N VAL A 242 19.92 -13.92 -8.68
CA VAL A 242 21.24 -13.46 -8.24
C VAL A 242 21.36 -13.32 -6.71
N GLY A 243 20.28 -13.55 -5.96
CA GLY A 243 20.25 -13.47 -4.51
C GLY A 243 20.51 -12.06 -3.95
N ALA A 244 20.10 -11.01 -4.66
CA ALA A 244 20.18 -9.63 -4.18
C ALA A 244 19.10 -9.34 -3.12
N ASP A 245 19.23 -8.22 -2.39
CA ASP A 245 18.22 -7.84 -1.40
C ASP A 245 16.94 -7.37 -2.11
N VAL A 246 15.92 -8.23 -2.14
CA VAL A 246 14.61 -7.93 -2.75
C VAL A 246 13.96 -6.66 -2.17
N ARG A 247 14.33 -6.23 -0.96
CA ARG A 247 13.79 -5.00 -0.34
C ARG A 247 14.23 -3.74 -1.07
N GLU A 248 15.30 -3.82 -1.84
CA GLU A 248 15.77 -2.72 -2.69
C GLU A 248 14.93 -2.59 -3.98
N SER A 249 14.11 -3.60 -4.31
CA SER A 249 13.19 -3.56 -5.44
C SER A 249 11.88 -2.83 -5.13
N ALA A 250 11.54 -1.84 -5.97
CA ALA A 250 10.22 -1.18 -5.96
C ALA A 250 9.08 -2.17 -6.25
N PHE A 251 9.34 -3.19 -7.09
CA PHE A 251 8.37 -4.24 -7.39
C PHE A 251 8.02 -5.04 -6.13
N TRP A 252 9.03 -5.46 -5.38
CA TRP A 252 8.81 -6.17 -4.11
C TRP A 252 8.13 -5.28 -3.06
N ARG A 253 8.53 -4.00 -2.94
CA ARG A 253 7.87 -3.07 -2.00
C ARG A 253 6.39 -2.87 -2.34
N ALA A 254 6.03 -2.80 -3.62
CA ALA A 254 4.64 -2.78 -4.04
C ALA A 254 3.89 -4.06 -3.66
N ILE A 255 4.51 -5.24 -3.79
CA ILE A 255 3.91 -6.50 -3.32
C ILE A 255 3.72 -6.48 -1.81
N ARG A 256 4.75 -6.08 -1.04
CA ARG A 256 4.69 -6.02 0.43
C ARG A 256 3.54 -5.13 0.88
N GLN A 257 3.35 -3.97 0.25
CA GLN A 257 2.26 -3.06 0.55
C GLN A 257 0.88 -3.71 0.30
N GLU A 258 0.75 -4.50 -0.76
CA GLU A 258 -0.49 -5.24 -1.04
C GLU A 258 -0.63 -6.52 -0.20
N ALA A 259 0.41 -6.97 0.50
CA ALA A 259 0.35 -8.13 1.38
C ALA A 259 0.06 -7.76 2.83
N LEU A 260 0.68 -6.68 3.31
CA LEU A 260 0.64 -6.28 4.70
C LEU A 260 -0.64 -5.50 5.02
N PRO A 261 -1.15 -5.61 6.26
CA PRO A 261 -2.15 -4.67 6.73
C PRO A 261 -1.51 -3.27 6.81
N PRO A 262 -2.29 -2.19 6.63
CA PRO A 262 -1.86 -0.86 7.03
C PRO A 262 -1.35 -0.95 8.48
N ARG A 263 -0.17 -0.41 8.79
CA ARG A 263 0.30 -0.40 10.17
C ARG A 263 -0.71 0.43 10.97
N GLU A 264 -1.39 -0.21 11.91
CA GLU A 264 -2.35 0.46 12.77
C GLU A 264 -1.64 1.56 13.56
N GLU A 265 -1.90 2.81 13.20
CA GLU A 265 -1.88 3.99 14.09
C GLU A 265 -2.56 5.19 13.41
N SER A 266 -3.88 5.08 13.18
CA SER A 266 -4.81 6.23 13.27
C SER A 266 -6.29 5.80 13.14
N PRO A 267 -7.17 6.25 14.05
CA PRO A 267 -8.59 5.95 14.01
C PRO A 267 -9.28 6.88 13.01
N GLY A 268 -9.60 6.39 11.82
CA GLY A 268 -10.54 7.10 10.96
C GLY A 268 -10.44 6.79 9.47
N THR A 269 -11.25 5.84 9.00
CA THR A 269 -12.14 5.99 7.84
C THR A 269 -13.08 4.78 7.73
N PRO A 270 -14.24 4.91 7.07
CA PRO A 270 -15.45 4.11 7.32
C PRO A 270 -15.42 2.77 6.57
N GLU A 271 -14.46 1.92 6.93
CA GLU A 271 -14.59 0.46 6.79
C GLU A 271 -15.00 -0.13 8.16
N GLU A 272 -16.04 0.47 8.76
CA GLU A 272 -16.80 -0.06 9.90
C GLU A 272 -17.59 -1.33 9.52
N ALA A 273 -17.00 -2.20 8.72
CA ALA A 273 -17.49 -3.54 8.41
C ALA A 273 -16.85 -4.53 9.40
N MET A 274 -17.31 -4.44 10.66
CA MET A 274 -17.03 -5.39 11.73
C MET A 274 -15.54 -5.59 12.02
N ASN A 275 -14.97 -4.82 12.94
CA ASN A 275 -13.74 -5.24 13.64
C ASN A 275 -14.11 -6.45 14.52
N VAL A 276 -14.15 -7.64 13.90
CA VAL A 276 -14.45 -8.94 14.51
C VAL A 276 -13.30 -9.90 14.26
N GLY A 277 -12.97 -10.72 15.25
CA GLY A 277 -11.94 -11.75 15.17
C GLY A 277 -12.34 -13.01 15.90
N LEU A 278 -11.82 -14.17 15.45
CA LEU A 278 -11.91 -15.39 16.26
C LEU A 278 -10.79 -15.37 17.29
N MET A 279 -11.20 -15.37 18.55
CA MET A 279 -10.32 -15.51 19.70
C MET A 279 -10.57 -16.85 20.35
N ALA A 280 -9.71 -17.21 21.28
CA ALA A 280 -9.92 -18.33 22.16
C ALA A 280 -9.23 -18.08 23.48
N PHE A 281 -9.86 -18.47 24.58
CA PHE A 281 -9.19 -18.52 25.88
C PHE A 281 -8.93 -19.96 26.28
N THR A 282 -8.00 -20.18 27.20
CA THR A 282 -7.76 -21.51 27.78
C THR A 282 -8.24 -21.57 29.21
N ASP A 283 -9.06 -22.58 29.52
CA ASP A 283 -9.48 -22.93 30.87
C ASP A 283 -9.29 -24.45 31.08
N ASP A 284 -8.71 -24.84 32.21
CA ASP A 284 -8.35 -26.24 32.52
C ASP A 284 -7.61 -27.02 31.41
N GLY A 285 -6.85 -26.31 30.56
CA GLY A 285 -6.10 -26.89 29.45
C GLY A 285 -6.94 -27.18 28.19
N GLU A 286 -8.22 -26.83 28.20
CA GLU A 286 -9.09 -26.81 27.03
C GLU A 286 -9.10 -25.41 26.41
N LEU A 287 -9.34 -25.35 25.09
CA LEU A 287 -9.34 -24.11 24.32
C LEU A 287 -10.79 -23.78 23.91
N PHE A 288 -11.29 -22.63 24.35
CA PHE A 288 -12.66 -22.18 24.15
C PHE A 288 -12.71 -21.03 23.14
N PRO A 289 -13.09 -21.30 21.88
CA PRO A 289 -13.14 -20.27 20.85
C PRO A 289 -14.35 -19.36 21.01
N TYR A 290 -14.17 -18.07 20.76
CA TYR A 290 -15.24 -17.07 20.77
C TYR A 290 -15.00 -16.00 19.71
N VAL A 291 -16.05 -15.27 19.32
CA VAL A 291 -15.94 -14.20 18.32
C VAL A 291 -15.91 -12.85 19.02
N ALA A 292 -14.72 -12.27 19.11
CA ALA A 292 -14.50 -10.96 19.71
C ALA A 292 -14.85 -9.84 18.73
N CYS A 293 -15.27 -8.69 19.25
CA CYS A 293 -15.68 -7.54 18.47
C CYS A 293 -15.42 -6.20 19.19
N SER A 294 -15.30 -5.12 18.42
CA SER A 294 -15.23 -3.76 18.98
C SER A 294 -16.61 -3.20 19.34
N ASP A 295 -16.64 -2.14 20.14
CA ASP A 295 -17.87 -1.45 20.60
C ASP A 295 -18.83 -1.01 19.49
N ARG A 296 -18.33 -0.84 18.26
CA ARG A 296 -19.10 -0.28 17.14
C ARG A 296 -19.84 -1.34 16.32
N VAL A 297 -19.64 -2.62 16.63
CA VAL A 297 -20.23 -3.71 15.85
C VAL A 297 -21.72 -3.85 16.14
N ARG A 298 -22.55 -3.75 15.09
CA ARG A 298 -23.95 -4.16 15.16
C ARG A 298 -24.01 -5.68 14.98
N PRO A 299 -24.56 -6.44 15.94
CA PRO A 299 -24.63 -7.88 15.82
C PRO A 299 -25.58 -8.27 14.66
N PRO A 300 -25.26 -9.32 13.89
CA PRO A 300 -26.18 -9.88 12.90
C PRO A 300 -27.44 -10.45 13.56
N ALA A 301 -28.51 -10.63 12.80
CA ALA A 301 -29.74 -11.24 13.31
C ALA A 301 -29.47 -12.63 13.90
N GLY A 302 -29.98 -12.88 15.10
CA GLY A 302 -29.76 -14.13 15.85
C GLY A 302 -28.46 -14.14 16.67
N PHE A 303 -27.81 -12.99 16.83
CA PHE A 303 -26.69 -12.81 17.74
C PHE A 303 -26.90 -11.57 18.61
N SER A 304 -26.39 -11.64 19.83
CA SER A 304 -26.28 -10.50 20.74
C SER A 304 -24.82 -10.27 21.12
N VAL A 305 -24.54 -9.07 21.63
CA VAL A 305 -23.20 -8.67 22.07
C VAL A 305 -23.14 -8.69 23.60
N ARG A 306 -21.98 -9.06 24.13
CA ARG A 306 -21.64 -9.03 25.56
C ARG A 306 -20.29 -8.33 25.73
N ASP A 307 -20.07 -7.72 26.90
CA ASP A 307 -18.82 -7.02 27.20
C ASP A 307 -17.77 -8.04 27.68
N LEU A 308 -16.53 -7.86 27.23
CA LEU A 308 -15.38 -8.55 27.82
C LEU A 308 -15.05 -7.86 29.15
N GLU A 309 -14.50 -8.62 30.11
CA GLU A 309 -14.06 -8.04 31.39
C GLU A 309 -12.94 -7.01 31.20
N ASP A 310 -12.04 -7.27 30.23
CA ASP A 310 -10.96 -6.40 29.83
C ASP A 310 -10.89 -6.24 28.30
N GLU A 311 -10.31 -5.14 27.83
CA GLU A 311 -10.02 -4.96 26.41
C GLU A 311 -8.81 -5.80 26.02
N ILE A 312 -8.99 -6.72 25.05
CA ILE A 312 -7.94 -7.63 24.60
C ILE A 312 -7.68 -7.42 23.12
N GLY A 313 -6.50 -6.91 22.78
CA GLY A 313 -6.08 -6.75 21.38
C GLY A 313 -7.00 -5.86 20.53
N GLY A 314 -7.60 -4.83 21.14
CA GLY A 314 -8.53 -3.90 20.47
C GLY A 314 -9.99 -4.36 20.46
N PHE A 315 -10.31 -5.46 21.14
CA PHE A 315 -11.67 -5.96 21.31
C PHE A 315 -12.16 -5.74 22.74
N SER A 316 -13.34 -5.14 22.88
CA SER A 316 -13.99 -4.86 24.16
C SER A 316 -15.22 -5.72 24.41
N ARG A 317 -15.65 -6.48 23.40
CA ARG A 317 -16.91 -7.24 23.38
C ARG A 317 -16.77 -8.58 22.68
N PHE A 318 -17.77 -9.44 22.85
CA PHE A 318 -17.90 -10.70 22.10
C PHE A 318 -19.34 -10.99 21.68
N LEU A 319 -19.49 -11.84 20.68
CA LEU A 319 -20.78 -12.27 20.13
C LEU A 319 -21.26 -13.57 20.78
N VAL A 320 -22.58 -13.63 21.02
CA VAL A 320 -23.29 -14.78 21.58
C VAL A 320 -24.48 -15.09 20.67
N ALA A 321 -24.68 -16.36 20.31
CA ALA A 321 -25.86 -16.77 19.54
C ALA A 321 -27.13 -16.68 20.39
N ASP A 322 -28.18 -16.06 19.85
CA ASP A 322 -29.46 -15.88 20.56
C ASP A 322 -30.25 -17.20 20.56
N ARG A 323 -30.10 -17.99 21.62
CA ARG A 323 -30.89 -19.20 21.85
C ARG A 323 -31.63 -19.13 23.19
N PRO A 324 -32.98 -19.20 23.19
CA PRO A 324 -33.75 -19.04 24.41
C PRO A 324 -33.51 -20.21 25.38
N GLY A 325 -33.04 -19.90 26.59
CA GLY A 325 -32.87 -20.86 27.68
C GLY A 325 -31.51 -21.58 27.74
N GLU A 326 -30.56 -21.22 26.88
CA GLU A 326 -29.19 -21.74 26.93
C GLU A 326 -28.28 -20.84 27.78
N ALA A 327 -27.25 -21.45 28.40
CA ALA A 327 -26.21 -20.74 29.12
C ALA A 327 -25.37 -19.88 28.15
N GLU A 328 -24.73 -18.83 28.67
CA GLU A 328 -23.92 -17.89 27.88
C GLU A 328 -22.75 -18.57 27.14
N GLU A 329 -22.09 -19.53 27.79
CA GLU A 329 -21.05 -20.39 27.21
C GLU A 329 -21.54 -21.11 25.94
N SER A 330 -22.75 -21.67 25.97
CA SER A 330 -23.38 -22.34 24.81
C SER A 330 -23.64 -21.35 23.65
N GLY A 331 -23.92 -20.09 24.00
CA GLY A 331 -24.09 -19.04 23.00
C GLY A 331 -22.77 -18.56 22.39
N MET A 332 -21.66 -18.52 23.15
CA MET A 332 -20.31 -18.24 22.64
C MET A 332 -19.88 -19.31 21.64
N ASP A 333 -20.04 -20.58 22.00
CA ASP A 333 -19.80 -21.72 21.11
C ASP A 333 -20.65 -21.61 19.84
N GLY A 334 -21.92 -21.23 19.98
CA GLY A 334 -22.82 -21.01 18.87
C GLY A 334 -22.32 -19.96 17.87
N ALA A 335 -21.69 -18.88 18.36
CA ALA A 335 -21.08 -17.85 17.53
C ALA A 335 -19.79 -18.33 16.86
N ALA A 336 -18.92 -19.03 17.60
CA ALA A 336 -17.69 -19.59 17.07
C ALA A 336 -17.97 -20.65 15.97
N ILE A 337 -18.92 -21.56 16.22
CA ILE A 337 -19.37 -22.55 15.23
C ILE A 337 -19.93 -21.86 13.98
N ALA A 338 -20.77 -20.83 14.16
CA ALA A 338 -21.29 -20.08 13.02
C ALA A 338 -20.17 -19.42 12.21
N ALA A 339 -19.10 -18.95 12.85
CA ALA A 339 -17.94 -18.38 12.18
C ALA A 339 -17.14 -19.43 11.39
N LEU A 340 -16.90 -20.60 12.00
CA LEU A 340 -16.19 -21.73 11.38
C LEU A 340 -16.96 -22.29 10.18
N GLU A 341 -18.28 -22.36 10.26
CA GLU A 341 -19.15 -22.81 9.16
C GLU A 341 -19.42 -21.72 8.10
N GLY A 342 -18.91 -20.50 8.32
CA GLY A 342 -19.11 -19.36 7.41
C GLY A 342 -20.52 -18.75 7.42
N ARG A 343 -21.37 -19.13 8.39
CA ARG A 343 -22.69 -18.51 8.63
C ARG A 343 -22.59 -17.16 9.32
N LEU A 344 -21.52 -16.94 10.08
CA LEU A 344 -21.12 -15.66 10.65
C LEU A 344 -19.84 -15.19 9.95
N ARG A 345 -19.89 -13.99 9.34
CA ARG A 345 -18.74 -13.47 8.59
C ARG A 345 -17.67 -12.97 9.57
N VAL A 346 -16.68 -13.80 9.84
CA VAL A 346 -15.46 -13.40 10.55
C VAL A 346 -14.29 -13.53 9.58
N PRO A 347 -13.47 -12.48 9.37
CA PRO A 347 -12.34 -12.53 8.45
C PRO A 347 -11.45 -13.75 8.70
N LYS A 348 -11.11 -14.46 7.61
CA LYS A 348 -10.17 -15.59 7.57
C LYS A 348 -10.60 -16.88 8.31
N VAL A 349 -11.65 -16.85 9.13
CA VAL A 349 -12.06 -18.02 9.96
C VAL A 349 -12.53 -19.20 9.13
N SER A 350 -13.53 -19.02 8.26
CA SER A 350 -14.07 -20.09 7.42
C SER A 350 -13.01 -20.67 6.46
N MET A 351 -12.06 -19.83 6.03
CA MET A 351 -10.90 -20.24 5.23
C MET A 351 -9.97 -21.18 6.01
N HIS A 352 -9.62 -20.84 7.26
CA HIS A 352 -8.78 -21.69 8.09
C HIS A 352 -9.51 -22.97 8.55
N ALA A 353 -10.80 -22.87 8.87
CA ALA A 353 -11.64 -24.02 9.22
C ALA A 353 -11.67 -25.07 8.10
N GLY A 354 -11.80 -24.64 6.84
CA GLY A 354 -11.76 -25.53 5.67
C GLY A 354 -10.43 -26.28 5.48
N ARG A 355 -9.33 -25.84 6.12
CA ARG A 355 -8.02 -26.52 6.10
C ARG A 355 -7.86 -27.56 7.22
N GLY A 356 -8.80 -27.63 8.15
CA GLY A 356 -8.76 -28.53 9.31
C GLY A 356 -7.71 -28.16 10.38
N VAL A 357 -7.09 -26.97 10.27
CA VAL A 357 -6.12 -26.47 11.24
C VAL A 357 -6.37 -24.98 11.48
N LEU A 358 -6.50 -24.61 12.76
CA LEU A 358 -6.58 -23.24 13.23
C LEU A 358 -5.31 -22.93 14.01
N VAL A 359 -4.68 -21.78 13.76
CA VAL A 359 -3.47 -21.38 14.47
C VAL A 359 -3.75 -20.13 15.29
N PHE A 360 -3.42 -20.19 16.56
CA PHE A 360 -3.69 -19.15 17.53
C PHE A 360 -2.37 -18.57 18.03
N ARG A 361 -2.32 -17.25 18.17
CA ARG A 361 -1.21 -16.51 18.78
C ARG A 361 -1.69 -15.96 20.12
N GLU A 362 -0.94 -16.23 21.17
CA GLU A 362 -1.18 -15.66 22.50
C GLU A 362 -1.01 -14.13 22.46
N LEU A 363 -2.00 -13.41 22.98
CA LEU A 363 -2.00 -11.95 23.10
C LEU A 363 -1.68 -11.53 24.53
N ILE A 364 -2.39 -12.12 25.49
CA ILE A 364 -2.15 -12.04 26.92
C ILE A 364 -2.29 -13.46 27.50
N THR A 365 -1.85 -13.67 28.73
CA THR A 365 -1.84 -15.00 29.35
C THR A 365 -3.22 -15.66 29.24
N ASN A 366 -3.26 -16.87 28.67
CA ASN A 366 -4.46 -17.67 28.42
C ASN A 366 -5.44 -17.11 27.39
N GLU A 367 -5.07 -16.10 26.62
CA GLU A 367 -5.93 -15.47 25.61
C GLU A 367 -5.23 -15.40 24.26
N TYR A 368 -5.90 -15.94 23.24
CA TYR A 368 -5.30 -16.18 21.95
C TYR A 368 -6.16 -15.64 20.83
N ARG A 369 -5.51 -15.18 19.76
CA ARG A 369 -6.16 -14.72 18.53
C ARG A 369 -5.82 -15.63 17.37
N LEU A 370 -6.82 -15.97 16.55
CA LEU A 370 -6.59 -16.69 15.30
C LEU A 370 -5.66 -15.86 14.38
N VAL A 371 -4.57 -16.49 13.95
CA VAL A 371 -3.59 -15.94 13.02
C VAL A 371 -3.44 -16.87 11.81
N GLY A 372 -2.88 -16.33 10.72
CA GLY A 372 -2.50 -17.14 9.56
C GLY A 372 -1.49 -18.22 9.96
N ALA A 373 -1.53 -19.38 9.29
CA ALA A 373 -0.67 -20.50 9.66
C ALA A 373 0.83 -20.14 9.49
N PRO A 374 1.68 -20.36 10.52
CA PRO A 374 3.11 -20.14 10.40
C PRO A 374 3.77 -21.20 9.51
N LYS A 375 4.91 -20.82 8.92
CA LYS A 375 5.76 -21.62 8.02
C LYS A 375 5.84 -23.09 8.42
N ARG A 376 5.58 -24.00 7.48
CA ARG A 376 6.14 -25.36 7.52
C ARG A 376 7.66 -25.24 7.38
N THR A 377 8.40 -25.27 8.49
CA THR A 377 9.83 -25.63 8.44
C THR A 377 9.93 -27.08 8.00
N LYS A 378 10.74 -27.35 6.96
CA LYS A 378 11.03 -28.73 6.56
C LYS A 378 11.72 -29.45 7.73
N PRO A 379 11.36 -30.70 8.05
CA PRO A 379 12.17 -31.52 8.92
C PRO A 379 13.52 -31.77 8.22
N THR A 380 14.60 -31.52 8.95
CA THR A 380 15.99 -31.86 8.58
C THR A 380 16.20 -33.34 8.37
#